data_AF-A0A946H828-F1
#
_entry.id   AF-A0A946H828-F1
#
_cell.length_a   1.000
_cell.length_b   1.000
_cell.length_c   1.000
_cell.angle_alpha   90.00
_cell.angle_beta   90.00
_cell.angle_gamma   90.00
#
_symmetry.space_group_name_H-M   'P 1'
#
loop_
_entity.id
_entity.type
_entity.pdbx_description
1 polymer ?
#
loop_
_entity_poly.entity_id
_entity_poly.type
_entity_poly.pdbx_seq_one_letter_code
_entity_poly.pdbx_strand_id
1 'polypeptide(L)' 'MDGNIRENDLSKIVDADRAHIWHHLVQHKPFETGEPKIIVEGKGM' A
#
# COMPACT_ATOMS: atom_id res chain seq x y z
N MET A 1 12.68 6.27 27.65
CA MET A 1 11.79 6.78 26.59
C MET A 1 12.56 6.73 25.29
N ASP A 2 11.85 6.73 24.16
CA ASP A 2 12.37 6.83 22.77
C ASP A 2 12.48 5.51 21.99
N GLY A 3 11.44 4.70 22.09
CA GLY A 3 11.04 3.80 21.01
C GLY A 3 10.38 4.61 19.90
N ASN A 4 11.19 5.30 19.10
CA ASN A 4 10.76 5.95 17.87
C ASN A 4 10.41 4.86 16.84
N ILE A 5 9.27 4.19 17.03
CA ILE A 5 8.62 3.50 15.93
C ILE A 5 8.25 4.62 14.96
N ARG A 6 9.04 4.75 13.89
CA ARG A 6 8.61 5.49 12.70
C ARG A 6 7.29 4.86 12.31
N GLU A 7 6.19 5.57 12.56
CA GLU A 7 4.84 5.11 12.29
C GLU A 7 4.75 4.68 10.82
N ASN A 8 4.78 3.36 10.58
CA ASN A 8 4.42 2.68 9.33
C ASN A 8 4.53 3.52 8.04
N ASP A 9 5.74 3.96 7.65
CA ASP A 9 5.94 4.59 6.35
C ASP A 9 5.91 3.53 5.25
N LEU A 10 4.80 3.49 4.50
CA LEU A 10 4.56 2.54 3.42
C LEU A 10 4.79 3.15 2.01
N SER A 11 5.31 4.37 1.92
CA SER A 11 5.48 5.11 0.65
C SER A 11 6.19 4.28 -0.43
N LYS A 12 7.31 3.64 -0.07
CA LYS A 12 8.08 2.79 -0.99
C LYS A 12 7.31 1.57 -1.48
N ILE A 13 6.41 1.03 -0.65
CA ILE A 13 5.59 -0.14 -1.00
C ILE A 13 4.50 0.31 -1.97
N VAL A 14 3.87 1.45 -1.72
CA VAL A 14 2.89 2.06 -2.62
C VAL A 14 3.51 2.36 -3.99
N ASP A 15 4.72 2.93 -4.04
CA ASP A 15 5.42 3.21 -5.30
C ASP A 15 5.75 1.93 -6.07
N ALA A 16 6.23 0.90 -5.36
CA ALA A 16 6.54 -0.38 -5.99
C ALA A 16 5.29 -1.08 -6.52
N ASP A 17 4.16 -1.01 -5.81
CA ASP A 17 2.90 -1.59 -6.24
C ASP A 17 2.40 -0.92 -7.54
N ARG A 18 2.36 0.42 -7.56
CA ARG A 18 1.98 1.19 -8.75
C ARG A 18 2.87 0.90 -9.96
N ALA A 19 4.17 0.70 -9.77
CA ALA A 19 5.09 0.51 -10.89
C ALA A 19 5.10 -0.90 -11.47
N HIS A 20 4.73 -1.93 -10.67
CA HIS A 20 5.03 -3.32 -11.03
C HIS A 20 3.84 -4.28 -10.96
N ILE A 21 2.72 -3.89 -10.34
CA ILE A 21 1.62 -4.81 -10.07
C ILE A 21 0.39 -4.49 -10.94
N TRP A 22 -0.09 -5.51 -11.65
CA TRP A 22 -1.38 -5.47 -12.31
C TRP A 22 -2.44 -6.15 -11.43
N HIS A 23 -3.47 -5.40 -11.08
CA HIS A 23 -4.55 -5.91 -10.23
C HIS A 23 -5.54 -6.69 -11.10
N HIS A 24 -5.90 -7.90 -10.67
CA HIS A 24 -6.67 -8.84 -11.48
C HIS A 24 -8.10 -8.35 -11.77
N LEU A 25 -8.81 -7.82 -10.77
CA LEU A 25 -10.21 -7.38 -10.87
C LEU A 25 -10.38 -5.86 -10.82
N VAL A 26 -9.28 -5.11 -10.96
CA VAL A 26 -9.29 -3.65 -10.89
C VAL A 26 -8.41 -3.12 -12.02
N GLN A 27 -8.92 -2.17 -12.80
CA GLN A 27 -8.12 -1.51 -13.82
C GLN A 27 -6.96 -0.75 -13.19
N HIS A 28 -5.79 -0.74 -13.82
CA HIS A 28 -4.60 -0.08 -13.28
C HIS A 28 -4.69 1.46 -13.35
N LYS A 29 -5.47 2.01 -14.31
CA LYS A 29 -5.57 3.45 -14.58
C LYS A 29 -5.79 4.35 -13.33
N PRO A 30 -6.66 4.01 -12.38
CA PRO A 30 -6.87 4.84 -11.18
C PRO A 30 -5.63 4.92 -10.27
N PHE A 31 -4.71 3.94 -10.33
CA PHE A 31 -3.50 3.92 -9.51
C PHE A 31 -2.36 4.78 -10.08
N GLU A 32 -2.51 5.35 -11.28
CA GLU A 32 -1.57 6.35 -11.78
C GLU A 32 -1.60 7.64 -10.92
N THR A 33 -2.75 7.95 -10.33
CA THR A 33 -2.95 9.15 -9.49
C THR A 33 -3.39 8.84 -8.07
N GLY A 34 -4.08 7.73 -7.85
CA GLY A 34 -4.52 7.26 -6.54
C GLY A 34 -3.60 6.19 -5.95
N GLU A 35 -3.70 5.99 -4.64
CA GLU A 35 -2.94 4.95 -3.96
C GLU A 35 -3.71 3.63 -3.87
N PRO A 36 -3.05 2.48 -4.08
CA PRO A 36 -3.63 1.17 -3.85
C PRO A 36 -3.87 0.95 -2.35
N LYS A 37 -4.91 0.16 -2.02
CA LYS A 37 -5.18 -0.20 -0.63
C LYS A 37 -4.19 -1.27 -0.17
N ILE A 38 -3.36 -0.95 0.80
CA ILE A 38 -2.43 -1.89 1.44
C ILE A 38 -3.07 -2.46 2.72
N ILE A 39 -3.20 -3.78 2.78
CA ILE A 39 -3.75 -4.49 3.94
C ILE A 39 -2.58 -5.15 4.68
N VAL A 40 -2.33 -4.74 5.94
CA VAL A 40 -1.16 -5.19 6.72
C VAL A 40 -1.51 -6.29 7.74
N GLU A 41 -2.75 -6.32 8.23
CA GLU A 41 -3.25 -7.37 9.11
C GLU A 41 -4.77 -7.55 8.95
N GLY A 42 -5.27 -8.72 9.37
CA GLY A 42 -6.69 -9.00 9.53
C GLY A 42 -6.94 -9.59 10.91
N LYS A 43 -7.95 -9.07 11.63
CA LYS A 43 -8.36 -9.55 12.96
C LYS A 43 -9.85 -9.85 12.95
N GLY A 44 -10.20 -11.10 13.28
CA GLY A 44 -11.59 -11.54 13.36
C GLY A 44 -12.39 -11.42 12.05
N MET A 45 -13.72 -11.43 12.21
CA MET A 45 -14.75 -10.93 11.29
C MET A 45 -15.71 -10.05 12.07
#